data_AF-A0A0C1QN25-F1
#
_entry.id   AF-A0A0C1QN25-F1
#
_cell.length_a   1.000
_cell.length_b   1.000
_cell.length_c   1.000
_cell.angle_alpha   90.00
_cell.angle_beta   90.00
_cell.angle_gamma   90.00
#
_symmetry.space_group_name_H-M   'P 1'
#
loop_
_entity.id
_entity.type
_entity.pdbx_description
1 polymer ?
#
loop_
_entity_poly.entity_id
_entity_poly.type
_entity_poly.pdbx_seq_one_letter_code
_entity_poly.pdbx_strand_id
1 'polypeptide(L)'
;MTTNEITTNRNISMGGKSAGARLGLLALFCCAFVAAFLPVITGLVQAWSGSEDYSHGFLIAPLSAFILWQKREVFSRPGSAGSLGGLALVVLSLAAYLFAHVAGIATLAALSMVAFLWGTVMYLFGFRVYCQALFPLALLLFMIPIPAQIYAALTIPLQLIVSKLAVGLAAATGIPVYREGNVIHLARGTFEVVQACSGLRSIMALLTLGAVLGYFSLRSNFLRATLFVSGIPIAVAVNILRVFVLVVVFHYLNIDLAEGTAHTVLGLALFVVSFGLFLLIRKGLSLCDR
;
A
#
# COMPACT_ATOMS: atom_id res chain seq x y z
N MET A 1 -18.13 40.28 53.12
CA MET A 1 -16.67 40.03 53.04
C MET A 1 -16.42 38.81 53.91
N THR A 2 -16.21 37.60 53.41
CA THR A 2 -15.45 37.18 52.23
C THR A 2 -16.12 35.96 51.57
N THR A 3 -16.43 36.12 50.29
CA THR A 3 -16.86 35.09 49.35
C THR A 3 -15.65 34.52 48.62
N ASN A 4 -15.81 33.30 48.08
CA ASN A 4 -14.93 32.62 47.11
C ASN A 4 -13.69 31.97 47.74
N GLU A 5 -13.34 30.71 47.48
CA GLU A 5 -13.44 30.02 46.20
C GLU A 5 -13.41 28.50 46.46
N ILE A 6 -14.56 27.85 46.29
CA ILE A 6 -14.64 26.41 46.11
C ILE A 6 -14.13 26.14 44.70
N THR A 7 -12.82 25.98 44.53
CA THR A 7 -12.26 25.37 43.33
C THR A 7 -12.50 23.87 43.43
N THR A 8 -13.72 23.49 43.05
CA THR A 8 -14.06 22.11 42.72
C THR A 8 -13.12 21.66 41.61
N ASN A 9 -12.07 20.95 42.00
CA ASN A 9 -11.20 20.23 41.11
C ASN A 9 -12.02 19.08 40.50
N ARG A 10 -12.86 19.39 39.50
CA ARG A 10 -13.45 18.42 38.59
C ARG A 10 -12.31 17.85 37.75
N ASN A 11 -11.53 16.97 38.36
CA ASN A 11 -10.96 15.87 37.63
C ASN A 11 -12.14 15.09 37.05
N ILE A 12 -12.52 15.45 35.82
CA ILE A 12 -13.27 14.57 34.93
C ILE A 12 -12.33 13.40 34.67
N SER A 13 -12.33 12.45 35.61
CA SER A 13 -11.85 11.11 35.39
C SER A 13 -12.71 10.56 34.25
N MET A 14 -12.22 10.73 33.02
CA MET A 14 -12.67 9.98 31.86
C MET A 14 -12.41 8.51 32.19
N GLY A 15 -13.40 7.90 32.83
CA GLY A 15 -13.32 6.59 33.45
C GLY A 15 -12.75 5.57 32.48
N GLY A 16 -11.56 5.07 32.79
CA GLY A 16 -11.00 3.94 32.09
C GLY A 16 -11.98 2.77 32.19
N LYS A 17 -12.46 2.29 31.03
CA LYS A 17 -13.38 1.14 30.96
C LYS A 17 -12.75 -0.05 31.69
N SER A 18 -13.53 -0.76 32.53
CA SER A 18 -13.05 -1.98 33.20
C SER A 18 -12.56 -3.02 32.18
N ALA A 19 -11.64 -3.91 32.57
CA ALA A 19 -11.07 -4.90 31.64
C ALA A 19 -12.16 -5.79 31.01
N GLY A 20 -13.16 -6.22 31.80
CA GLY A 20 -14.32 -6.98 31.31
C GLY A 20 -15.19 -6.20 30.32
N ALA A 21 -15.46 -4.91 30.60
CA ALA A 21 -16.22 -4.05 29.68
C ALA A 21 -15.48 -3.82 28.35
N ARG A 22 -14.15 -3.71 28.39
CA ARG A 22 -13.32 -3.61 27.18
C ARG A 22 -13.38 -4.87 26.33
N LEU A 23 -13.34 -6.05 26.95
CA LEU A 23 -13.44 -7.32 26.22
C LEU A 23 -14.82 -7.48 25.56
N GLY A 24 -15.89 -7.13 26.27
CA GLY A 24 -17.25 -7.14 25.72
C GLY A 24 -17.41 -6.19 24.53
N LEU A 25 -16.85 -4.97 24.63
CA LEU A 25 -16.85 -4.03 23.50
C LEU A 25 -15.99 -4.53 22.34
N LEU A 26 -14.81 -5.12 22.60
CA LEU A 26 -13.99 -5.69 21.54
C LEU A 26 -14.77 -6.77 20.77
N ALA A 27 -15.45 -7.67 21.48
CA ALA A 27 -16.30 -8.69 20.87
C ALA A 27 -17.42 -8.06 20.03
N LEU A 28 -18.11 -7.04 20.56
CA LEU A 28 -19.15 -6.30 19.84
C LEU A 28 -18.64 -5.68 18.53
N PHE A 29 -17.50 -4.99 18.59
CA PHE A 29 -16.89 -4.35 17.42
C PHE A 29 -16.39 -5.37 16.40
N CYS A 30 -15.85 -6.51 16.85
CA CYS A 30 -15.48 -7.62 15.96
C CYS A 30 -16.72 -8.21 15.26
N CYS A 31 -17.81 -8.46 15.99
CA CYS A 31 -19.06 -8.94 15.41
C CYS A 31 -19.63 -7.93 14.40
N ALA A 32 -19.65 -6.64 14.75
CA ALA A 32 -20.10 -5.58 13.85
C ALA A 32 -19.22 -5.49 12.60
N PHE A 33 -17.90 -5.62 12.75
CA PHE A 33 -16.95 -5.62 11.63
C PHE A 33 -17.24 -6.76 10.66
N VAL A 34 -17.37 -8.00 11.17
CA VAL A 34 -17.65 -9.17 10.33
C VAL A 34 -19.01 -9.03 9.66
N ALA A 35 -20.05 -8.63 10.40
CA ALA A 35 -21.39 -8.49 9.84
C ALA A 35 -21.48 -7.42 8.73
N ALA A 36 -20.81 -6.28 8.90
CA ALA A 36 -20.85 -5.19 7.93
C ALA A 36 -19.90 -5.41 6.74
N PHE A 37 -18.67 -5.89 6.99
CA PHE A 37 -17.59 -5.84 6.00
C PHE A 37 -17.26 -7.18 5.36
N LEU A 38 -17.96 -8.28 5.69
CA LEU A 38 -17.76 -9.56 5.00
C LEU A 38 -17.88 -9.44 3.47
N PRO A 39 -18.86 -8.72 2.88
CA PRO A 39 -18.93 -8.52 1.43
C PRO A 39 -17.70 -7.80 0.86
N VAL A 40 -17.17 -6.82 1.61
CA VAL A 40 -15.97 -6.05 1.22
C VAL A 40 -14.74 -6.95 1.23
N ILE A 41 -14.58 -7.79 2.26
CA ILE A 41 -13.49 -8.77 2.34
C ILE A 41 -13.57 -9.76 1.17
N THR A 42 -14.76 -10.28 0.85
CA THR A 42 -14.92 -11.18 -0.30
C THR A 42 -14.56 -10.52 -1.62
N GLY A 43 -14.96 -9.26 -1.82
CA GLY A 43 -14.61 -8.49 -3.02
C GLY A 43 -13.11 -8.21 -3.11
N LEU A 44 -12.45 -7.92 -1.98
CA LEU A 44 -11.00 -7.76 -1.92
C LEU A 44 -10.28 -9.07 -2.26
N VAL A 45 -10.70 -10.20 -1.69
CA VAL A 45 -10.11 -11.51 -1.99
C VAL A 45 -10.26 -11.86 -3.47
N GLN A 46 -11.43 -11.59 -4.07
CA GLN A 46 -11.66 -11.76 -5.51
C GLN A 46 -10.76 -10.84 -6.35
N ALA A 47 -10.56 -9.59 -5.94
CA ALA A 47 -9.67 -8.67 -6.64
C ALA A 47 -8.20 -9.14 -6.57
N TRP A 48 -7.76 -9.64 -5.41
CA TRP A 48 -6.40 -10.13 -5.23
C TRP A 48 -6.14 -11.46 -5.96
N SER A 49 -7.13 -12.33 -6.07
CA SER A 49 -7.01 -13.60 -6.79
C SER A 49 -7.19 -13.45 -8.29
N GLY A 50 -8.02 -12.50 -8.73
CA GLY A 50 -8.34 -12.28 -10.14
C GLY A 50 -7.31 -11.44 -10.91
N SER A 51 -6.38 -10.76 -10.23
CA SER A 51 -5.36 -9.94 -10.88
C SER A 51 -4.01 -10.02 -10.19
N GLU A 52 -2.98 -10.35 -10.98
CA GLU A 52 -1.59 -10.35 -10.52
C GLU A 52 -1.14 -8.98 -10.00
N ASP A 53 -1.76 -7.88 -10.45
CA ASP A 53 -1.44 -6.51 -10.02
C ASP A 53 -1.71 -6.29 -8.53
N TYR A 54 -2.70 -6.98 -7.97
CA TYR A 54 -3.15 -6.81 -6.59
C TYR A 54 -2.83 -8.00 -5.68
N SER A 55 -2.09 -9.00 -6.19
CA SER A 55 -1.69 -10.20 -5.44
C SER A 55 -0.96 -9.90 -4.12
N HIS A 56 -0.23 -8.78 -4.05
CA HIS A 56 0.43 -8.31 -2.83
C HIS A 56 -0.55 -8.04 -1.66
N GLY A 57 -1.82 -7.77 -1.94
CA GLY A 57 -2.87 -7.52 -0.94
C GLY A 57 -3.04 -8.66 0.06
N PHE A 58 -2.85 -9.92 -0.37
CA PHE A 58 -2.90 -11.09 0.51
C PHE A 58 -1.87 -11.04 1.65
N LEU A 59 -0.71 -10.40 1.42
CA LEU A 59 0.37 -10.33 2.41
C LEU A 59 0.17 -9.18 3.39
N ILE A 60 -0.48 -8.09 2.96
CA ILE A 60 -0.63 -6.86 3.74
C ILE A 60 -1.40 -7.07 5.04
N ALA A 61 -2.55 -7.75 4.98
CA ALA A 61 -3.40 -7.94 6.16
C ALA A 61 -2.72 -8.81 7.24
N PRO A 62 -2.15 -9.99 6.92
CA PRO A 62 -1.37 -10.78 7.88
C PRO A 62 -0.16 -10.02 8.43
N LEU A 63 0.54 -9.26 7.59
CA LEU A 63 1.71 -8.49 8.02
C LEU A 63 1.33 -7.37 8.99
N SER A 64 0.26 -6.64 8.70
CA SER A 64 -0.29 -5.62 9.61
C SER A 64 -0.68 -6.24 10.96
N ALA A 65 -1.39 -7.38 10.94
CA ALA A 65 -1.78 -8.11 12.14
C ALA A 65 -0.56 -8.58 12.94
N PHE A 66 0.48 -9.10 12.28
CA PHE A 66 1.73 -9.51 12.92
C PHE A 66 2.46 -8.35 13.60
N ILE A 67 2.55 -7.19 12.94
CA ILE A 67 3.17 -5.98 13.53
C ILE A 67 2.36 -5.49 14.74
N LEU A 68 1.02 -5.53 14.65
CA LEU A 68 0.15 -5.21 15.80
C LEU A 68 0.37 -6.18 16.96
N TRP A 69 0.51 -7.48 16.66
CA TRP A 69 0.77 -8.52 17.65
C TRP A 69 2.11 -8.32 18.38
N GLN A 70 3.16 -7.93 17.66
CA GLN A 70 4.45 -7.55 18.27
C GLN A 70 4.29 -6.37 19.23
N LYS A 71 3.34 -5.47 18.97
CA LYS A 71 3.03 -4.29 19.81
C LYS A 71 1.93 -4.52 20.85
N ARG A 72 1.52 -5.77 21.12
CA ARG A 72 0.41 -6.07 22.04
C ARG A 72 0.54 -5.40 23.41
N GLU A 73 1.75 -5.22 23.91
CA GLU A 73 2.01 -4.57 25.20
C GLU A 73 1.54 -3.11 25.25
N VAL A 74 1.52 -2.40 24.10
CA VAL A 74 1.00 -1.03 24.00
C VAL A 74 -0.48 -0.98 24.35
N PHE A 75 -1.23 -2.03 24.00
CA PHE A 75 -2.68 -2.14 24.23
C PHE A 75 -3.01 -2.54 25.69
N SER A 76 -2.04 -3.09 26.42
CA SER A 76 -2.18 -3.50 27.82
C SER A 76 -1.84 -2.41 28.84
N ARG A 77 -1.33 -1.24 28.39
CA ARG A 77 -0.86 -0.19 29.31
C ARG A 77 -2.02 0.46 30.09
N PRO A 78 -1.93 0.54 31.44
CA PRO A 78 -2.90 1.26 32.26
C PRO A 78 -2.97 2.75 31.88
N GLY A 79 -4.17 3.35 31.87
CA GLY A 79 -4.37 4.77 31.57
C GLY A 79 -4.72 5.10 30.11
N SER A 80 -4.90 4.08 29.27
CA SER A 80 -5.50 4.21 27.94
C SER A 80 -7.01 4.48 28.07
N ALA A 81 -7.38 5.77 28.18
CA ALA A 81 -8.77 6.19 28.09
C ALA A 81 -9.19 6.24 26.60
N GLY A 82 -10.24 5.49 26.27
CA GLY A 82 -10.85 5.52 24.94
C GLY A 82 -11.28 6.93 24.54
N SER A 83 -11.20 7.27 23.25
CA SER A 83 -11.62 8.57 22.74
C SER A 83 -12.98 8.51 22.07
N LEU A 84 -13.89 9.43 22.41
CA LEU A 84 -15.17 9.60 21.70
C LEU A 84 -14.97 9.95 20.22
N GLY A 85 -13.84 10.57 19.85
CA GLY A 85 -13.46 10.78 18.46
C GLY A 85 -13.31 9.47 17.67
N GLY A 86 -12.89 8.38 18.33
CA GLY A 86 -12.85 7.06 17.71
C GLY A 86 -14.25 6.52 17.39
N LEU A 87 -15.23 6.78 18.26
CA LEU A 87 -16.63 6.40 18.01
C LEU A 87 -17.21 7.20 16.83
N ALA A 88 -16.94 8.50 16.77
CA ALA A 88 -17.35 9.32 15.64
C ALA A 88 -16.78 8.78 14.31
N LEU A 89 -15.51 8.38 14.28
CA LEU A 89 -14.89 7.77 13.10
C LEU A 89 -15.53 6.41 12.74
N VAL A 90 -15.93 5.61 13.72
CA VAL A 90 -16.66 4.35 13.51
C VAL A 90 -18.04 4.60 12.88
N VAL A 91 -18.80 5.56 13.41
CA VAL A 91 -20.11 5.91 12.85
C VAL A 91 -19.98 6.47 11.43
N LEU A 92 -19.00 7.35 11.20
CA LEU A 92 -18.73 7.91 9.87
C LEU A 92 -18.29 6.85 8.87
N SER A 93 -17.48 5.87 9.28
CA SER A 93 -17.06 4.77 8.40
C SER A 93 -18.22 3.83 8.06
N LEU A 94 -19.12 3.55 8.99
CA LEU A 94 -20.36 2.82 8.70
C LEU A 94 -21.26 3.59 7.72
N ALA A 95 -21.44 4.90 7.93
CA ALA A 95 -22.22 5.73 7.02
C ALA A 95 -21.61 5.80 5.61
N ALA A 96 -20.27 5.97 5.53
CA ALA A 96 -19.52 5.94 4.28
C ALA A 96 -19.62 4.57 3.58
N TYR A 97 -19.59 3.46 4.34
CA TYR A 97 -19.79 2.12 3.81
C TYR A 97 -21.18 1.95 3.19
N LEU A 98 -22.24 2.38 3.89
CA LEU A 98 -23.61 2.31 3.37
C LEU A 98 -23.75 3.13 2.08
N PHE A 99 -23.21 4.35 2.06
CA PHE A 99 -23.17 5.17 0.86
C PHE A 99 -22.39 4.47 -0.28
N ALA A 100 -21.21 3.93 0.01
CA ALA A 100 -20.39 3.23 -0.97
C ALA A 100 -21.08 1.98 -1.55
N HIS A 101 -21.82 1.26 -0.71
CA HIS A 101 -22.57 0.07 -1.11
C HIS A 101 -23.71 0.45 -2.06
N VAL A 102 -24.49 1.49 -1.73
CA VAL A 102 -25.57 1.99 -2.59
C VAL A 102 -25.02 2.59 -3.89
N ALA A 103 -23.89 3.30 -3.83
CA ALA A 103 -23.25 3.91 -4.99
C ALA A 103 -22.43 2.93 -5.84
N GLY A 104 -22.25 1.67 -5.41
CA GLY A 104 -21.43 0.68 -6.12
C GLY A 104 -19.93 0.98 -6.14
N ILE A 105 -19.42 1.77 -5.17
CA ILE A 105 -18.02 2.21 -5.14
C ILE A 105 -17.18 1.29 -4.24
N ALA A 106 -16.64 0.21 -4.82
CA ALA A 106 -15.88 -0.82 -4.10
C ALA A 106 -14.68 -0.25 -3.31
N THR A 107 -13.91 0.67 -3.89
CA THR A 107 -12.76 1.28 -3.21
C THR A 107 -13.20 2.07 -1.96
N LEU A 108 -14.31 2.80 -2.03
CA LEU A 108 -14.81 3.57 -0.88
C LEU A 108 -15.32 2.62 0.21
N ALA A 109 -15.93 1.50 -0.15
CA ALA A 109 -16.32 0.46 0.81
C ALA A 109 -15.09 -0.13 1.53
N ALA A 110 -14.00 -0.40 0.80
CA ALA A 110 -12.74 -0.87 1.37
C ALA A 110 -12.05 0.19 2.26
N LEU A 111 -12.05 1.46 1.85
CA LEU A 111 -11.54 2.57 2.67
C LEU A 111 -12.34 2.72 3.96
N SER A 112 -13.67 2.57 3.88
CA SER A 112 -14.56 2.60 5.04
C SER A 112 -14.26 1.47 6.02
N MET A 113 -13.97 0.27 5.52
CA MET A 113 -13.54 -0.87 6.34
C MET A 113 -12.25 -0.58 7.11
N VAL A 114 -11.24 0.00 6.45
CA VAL A 114 -9.98 0.37 7.11
C VAL A 114 -10.18 1.50 8.12
N ALA A 115 -10.98 2.52 7.78
CA ALA A 115 -11.33 3.62 8.69
C ALA A 115 -12.10 3.13 9.93
N PHE A 116 -12.96 2.12 9.79
CA PHE A 116 -13.65 1.48 10.91
C PHE A 116 -12.64 0.85 11.89
N LEU A 117 -11.62 0.15 11.38
CA LEU A 117 -10.56 -0.42 12.22
C LEU A 117 -9.76 0.66 12.96
N TRP A 118 -9.44 1.76 12.27
CA TRP A 118 -8.76 2.91 12.89
C TRP A 118 -9.59 3.52 14.02
N GLY A 119 -10.87 3.76 13.77
CA GLY A 119 -11.81 4.29 14.76
C GLY A 119 -11.99 3.35 15.95
N THR A 120 -12.05 2.03 15.70
CA THR A 120 -12.14 1.00 16.74
C THR A 120 -10.93 1.04 17.67
N VAL A 121 -9.71 1.09 17.11
CA VAL A 121 -8.48 1.18 17.91
C VAL A 121 -8.48 2.48 18.74
N MET A 122 -8.84 3.61 18.14
CA MET A 122 -8.89 4.90 18.82
C MET A 122 -9.99 4.96 19.91
N TYR A 123 -11.12 4.30 19.71
CA TYR A 123 -12.24 4.26 20.67
C TYR A 123 -11.97 3.34 21.86
N LEU A 124 -11.34 2.18 21.62
CA LEU A 124 -11.07 1.20 22.67
C LEU A 124 -9.80 1.52 23.45
N PHE A 125 -8.76 2.01 22.76
CA PHE A 125 -7.43 2.19 23.33
C PHE A 125 -6.91 3.65 23.30
N GLY A 126 -7.72 4.59 22.81
CA GLY A 126 -7.37 6.01 22.84
C GLY A 126 -6.36 6.45 21.78
N PHE A 127 -6.20 7.76 21.65
CA PHE A 127 -5.39 8.37 20.58
C PHE A 127 -3.89 8.05 20.69
N ARG A 128 -3.34 7.94 21.90
CA ARG A 128 -1.92 7.64 22.10
C ARG A 128 -1.54 6.23 21.60
N VAL A 129 -2.40 5.24 21.84
CA VAL A 129 -2.19 3.87 21.33
C VAL A 129 -2.37 3.86 19.81
N TYR A 130 -3.39 4.54 19.29
CA TYR A 130 -3.58 4.73 17.85
C TYR A 130 -2.32 5.29 17.16
N CYS A 131 -1.71 6.35 17.68
CA CYS A 131 -0.46 6.91 17.13
C CYS A 131 0.69 5.88 17.11
N GLN A 132 0.80 5.02 18.12
CA GLN A 132 1.84 3.98 18.18
C GLN A 132 1.55 2.80 17.24
N ALA A 133 0.27 2.57 16.92
CA ALA A 133 -0.22 1.58 15.98
C ALA A 133 -0.44 2.16 14.56
N LEU A 134 -0.10 3.43 14.32
CA LEU A 134 -0.42 4.10 13.06
C LEU A 134 0.22 3.41 11.86
N PHE A 135 1.45 2.92 11.98
CA PHE A 135 2.14 2.24 10.88
C PHE A 135 1.40 0.97 10.39
N PRO A 136 1.15 -0.06 11.22
CA PRO A 136 0.41 -1.23 10.75
C PRO A 136 -1.02 -0.90 10.32
N LEU A 137 -1.67 0.09 10.94
CA LEU A 137 -2.99 0.54 10.53
C LEU A 137 -2.98 1.23 9.16
N ALA A 138 -1.98 2.04 8.86
CA ALA A 138 -1.79 2.67 7.55
C ALA A 138 -1.36 1.66 6.48
N LEU A 139 -0.63 0.61 6.86
CA LEU A 139 -0.23 -0.47 5.96
C LEU A 139 -1.45 -1.16 5.33
N LEU A 140 -2.59 -1.23 6.04
CA LEU A 140 -3.87 -1.76 5.50
C LEU A 140 -4.43 -0.95 4.32
N LEU A 141 -3.94 0.25 4.03
CA LEU A 141 -4.33 0.96 2.81
C LEU A 141 -3.75 0.31 1.56
N PHE A 142 -2.59 -0.35 1.68
CA PHE A 142 -1.90 -0.99 0.54
C PHE A 142 -2.59 -2.25 0.04
N MET A 143 -3.53 -2.83 0.79
CA MET A 143 -4.34 -3.96 0.28
C MET A 143 -5.53 -3.51 -0.57
N ILE A 144 -5.85 -2.22 -0.58
CA ILE A 144 -7.01 -1.70 -1.30
C ILE A 144 -6.62 -1.44 -2.76
N PRO A 145 -7.33 -2.05 -3.75
CA PRO A 145 -7.10 -1.76 -5.15
C PRO A 145 -7.35 -0.27 -5.47
N ILE A 146 -6.43 0.32 -6.22
CA ILE A 146 -6.54 1.69 -6.71
C ILE A 146 -7.77 1.78 -7.64
N PRO A 147 -8.63 2.82 -7.52
CA PRO A 147 -9.75 3.03 -8.44
C PRO A 147 -9.30 2.99 -9.90
N ALA A 148 -10.08 2.34 -10.76
CA ALA A 148 -9.72 2.13 -12.17
C ALA A 148 -9.36 3.43 -12.91
N GLN A 149 -10.03 4.54 -12.58
CA GLN A 149 -9.78 5.86 -13.17
C GLN A 149 -8.40 6.40 -12.77
N ILE A 150 -8.04 6.26 -11.50
CA ILE A 150 -6.72 6.68 -10.99
C ILE A 150 -5.65 5.75 -11.55
N TYR A 151 -5.92 4.44 -11.58
CA TYR A 151 -5.02 3.46 -12.17
C TYR A 151 -4.71 3.80 -13.63
N ALA A 152 -5.73 4.04 -14.46
CA ALA A 152 -5.55 4.44 -15.86
C ALA A 152 -4.81 5.79 -16.01
N ALA A 153 -5.16 6.77 -15.18
CA ALA A 153 -4.50 8.08 -15.20
C ALA A 153 -3.00 8.01 -14.84
N LEU A 154 -2.58 7.02 -14.06
CA LEU A 154 -1.19 6.79 -13.72
C LEU A 154 -0.46 5.88 -14.71
N THR A 155 -1.11 4.83 -15.23
CA THR A 155 -0.48 3.89 -16.16
C THR A 155 -0.16 4.52 -17.50
N ILE A 156 -1.07 5.30 -18.08
CA ILE A 156 -0.90 5.85 -19.44
C ILE A 156 0.36 6.75 -19.54
N PRO A 157 0.55 7.76 -18.68
CA PRO A 157 1.77 8.57 -18.73
C PRO A 157 3.03 7.74 -18.50
N LEU A 158 2.96 6.76 -17.60
CA LEU A 158 4.09 5.92 -17.28
C LEU A 158 4.49 5.02 -18.47
N GLN A 159 3.54 4.45 -19.19
CA GLN A 159 3.78 3.72 -20.44
C GLN A 159 4.44 4.60 -21.50
N LEU A 160 4.02 5.85 -21.63
CA LEU A 160 4.63 6.80 -22.58
C LEU A 160 6.07 7.15 -22.21
N ILE A 161 6.36 7.37 -20.93
CA ILE A 161 7.72 7.62 -20.43
C ILE A 161 8.60 6.39 -20.66
N VAL A 162 8.11 5.21 -20.27
CA VAL A 162 8.85 3.94 -20.38
C VAL A 162 9.14 3.62 -21.84
N SER A 163 8.14 3.67 -22.72
CA SER A 163 8.31 3.41 -24.15
C SER A 163 9.28 4.40 -24.79
N LYS A 164 9.16 5.71 -24.49
CA LYS A 164 10.07 6.73 -25.02
C LYS A 164 11.52 6.46 -24.63
N LEU A 165 11.78 6.20 -23.36
CA LEU A 165 13.14 5.98 -22.85
C LEU A 165 13.72 4.64 -23.33
N ALA A 166 12.93 3.57 -23.34
CA ALA A 166 13.36 2.26 -23.83
C ALA A 166 13.71 2.31 -25.33
N VAL A 167 12.89 3.00 -26.14
CA VAL A 167 13.17 3.22 -27.57
C VAL A 167 14.42 4.07 -27.77
N GLY A 168 14.63 5.11 -26.96
CA GLY A 168 15.85 5.91 -27.00
C GLY A 168 17.11 5.07 -26.74
N LEU A 169 17.05 4.15 -25.77
CA LEU A 169 18.13 3.20 -25.49
C LEU A 169 18.33 2.21 -26.65
N ALA A 170 17.26 1.66 -27.23
CA ALA A 170 17.35 0.74 -28.37
C ALA A 170 17.90 1.40 -29.65
N ALA A 171 17.50 2.66 -29.89
CA ALA A 171 18.04 3.44 -31.00
C ALA A 171 19.54 3.74 -30.81
N ALA A 172 19.98 3.99 -29.56
CA ALA A 172 21.39 4.19 -29.23
C ALA A 172 22.24 2.92 -29.47
N THR A 173 21.64 1.73 -29.47
CA THR A 173 22.32 0.48 -29.85
C THR A 173 22.29 0.18 -31.36
N GLY A 174 21.76 1.10 -32.18
CA GLY A 174 21.69 0.95 -33.64
C GLY A 174 20.50 0.13 -34.14
N ILE A 175 19.53 -0.18 -33.28
CA ILE A 175 18.33 -0.92 -33.69
C ILE A 175 17.36 0.05 -34.39
N PRO A 176 16.90 -0.26 -35.63
CA PRO A 176 15.91 0.57 -36.31
C PRO A 176 14.54 0.35 -35.66
N VAL A 177 14.14 1.30 -34.80
CA VAL A 177 12.88 1.29 -34.05
C VAL A 177 12.09 2.57 -34.30
N TYR A 178 10.77 2.42 -34.41
CA TYR A 178 9.84 3.54 -34.50
C TYR A 178 8.80 3.44 -33.37
N ARG A 179 8.40 4.58 -32.78
CA ARG A 179 7.45 4.60 -31.65
C ARG A 179 6.25 5.46 -31.97
N GLU A 180 5.07 4.88 -31.83
CA GLU A 180 3.79 5.57 -31.91
C GLU A 180 3.05 5.38 -30.57
N GLY A 181 3.00 6.43 -29.74
CA GLY A 181 2.43 6.30 -28.39
C GLY A 181 3.17 5.25 -27.53
N ASN A 182 2.44 4.24 -27.04
CA ASN A 182 2.97 3.10 -26.29
C ASN A 182 3.31 1.88 -27.20
N VAL A 183 3.13 2.01 -28.52
CA VAL A 183 3.45 0.98 -29.51
C VAL A 183 4.84 1.22 -30.09
N ILE A 184 5.62 0.14 -30.19
CA ILE A 184 6.99 0.11 -30.68
C ILE A 184 7.03 -0.78 -31.92
N HIS A 185 7.36 -0.19 -33.06
CA HIS A 185 7.46 -0.87 -34.35
C HIS A 185 8.91 -1.24 -34.63
N LEU A 186 9.12 -2.51 -34.98
CA LEU A 186 10.38 -3.06 -35.50
C LEU A 186 10.14 -3.66 -36.88
N ALA A 187 11.22 -3.89 -37.63
CA ALA A 187 11.16 -4.51 -38.96
C ALA A 187 10.46 -5.89 -38.98
N ARG A 188 10.48 -6.62 -37.86
CA ARG A 188 9.95 -8.00 -37.76
C ARG A 188 8.66 -8.12 -36.95
N GLY A 189 8.13 -7.03 -36.40
CA GLY A 189 6.93 -7.06 -35.56
C GLY A 189 6.71 -5.78 -34.76
N THR A 190 5.63 -5.77 -33.99
CA THR A 190 5.22 -4.63 -33.15
C THR A 190 5.06 -5.07 -31.71
N PHE A 191 5.59 -4.29 -30.78
CA PHE A 191 5.37 -4.46 -29.35
C PHE A 191 4.48 -3.37 -28.82
N GLU A 192 3.48 -3.75 -28.04
CA GLU A 192 2.72 -2.81 -27.25
C GLU A 192 3.17 -2.86 -25.80
N VAL A 193 3.49 -1.70 -25.22
CA VAL A 193 3.66 -1.59 -23.77
C VAL A 193 2.27 -1.59 -23.13
N VAL A 194 1.70 -2.78 -22.95
CA VAL A 194 0.39 -3.02 -22.36
C VAL A 194 0.36 -2.66 -20.86
N GLN A 195 -0.83 -2.69 -20.23
CA GLN A 195 -0.97 -2.33 -18.81
C GLN A 195 -0.12 -3.20 -17.87
N ALA A 196 0.08 -4.47 -18.19
CA ALA A 196 0.98 -5.38 -17.46
C ALA A 196 2.46 -4.92 -17.46
N CYS A 197 2.84 -4.11 -18.45
CA CYS A 197 4.17 -3.49 -18.58
C CYS A 197 4.19 -2.03 -18.13
N SER A 198 3.12 -1.51 -17.53
CA SER A 198 3.10 -0.14 -17.00
C SER A 198 4.08 0.06 -15.85
N GLY A 199 4.43 -1.00 -15.12
CA GLY A 199 5.32 -0.91 -13.95
C GLY A 199 4.61 -0.52 -12.65
N LEU A 200 3.30 -0.23 -12.67
CA LEU A 200 2.54 0.06 -11.44
C LEU A 200 2.55 -1.09 -10.43
N ARG A 201 2.46 -2.34 -10.91
CA ARG A 201 2.60 -3.53 -10.06
C ARG A 201 3.92 -3.53 -9.28
N SER A 202 5.03 -3.29 -9.98
CA SER A 202 6.36 -3.21 -9.38
C SER A 202 6.51 -2.01 -8.45
N ILE A 203 5.90 -0.86 -8.81
CA ILE A 203 5.86 0.33 -7.94
C ILE A 203 5.17 -0.04 -6.62
N MET A 204 3.95 -0.58 -6.66
CA MET A 204 3.20 -0.94 -5.45
C MET A 204 3.97 -1.95 -4.59
N ALA A 205 4.55 -2.97 -5.20
CA ALA A 205 5.37 -3.96 -4.49
C ALA A 205 6.59 -3.31 -3.79
N LEU A 206 7.34 -2.44 -4.49
CA LEU A 206 8.49 -1.76 -3.91
C LEU A 206 8.10 -0.70 -2.87
N LEU A 207 6.97 -0.02 -3.04
CA LEU A 207 6.43 0.92 -2.04
C LEU A 207 6.04 0.17 -0.76
N THR A 208 5.30 -0.93 -0.86
CA THR A 208 4.97 -1.78 0.29
C THR A 208 6.25 -2.28 0.97
N LEU A 209 7.19 -2.81 0.20
CA LEU A 209 8.46 -3.28 0.72
C LEU A 209 9.25 -2.15 1.40
N GLY A 210 9.27 -0.96 0.81
CA GLY A 210 9.90 0.24 1.37
C GLY A 210 9.31 0.69 2.68
N ALA A 211 7.99 0.69 2.78
CA ALA A 211 7.29 0.99 4.02
C ALA A 211 7.69 0.00 5.13
N VAL A 212 7.64 -1.31 4.83
CA VAL A 212 7.94 -2.38 5.79
C VAL A 212 9.42 -2.38 6.19
N LEU A 213 10.33 -2.39 5.22
CA LEU A 213 11.77 -2.38 5.48
C LEU A 213 12.20 -1.10 6.19
N GLY A 214 11.70 0.06 5.76
CA GLY A 214 11.99 1.33 6.40
C GLY A 214 11.56 1.33 7.85
N TYR A 215 10.35 0.86 8.13
CA TYR A 215 9.81 0.78 9.48
C TYR A 215 10.66 -0.09 10.41
N PHE A 216 11.10 -1.26 9.96
CA PHE A 216 11.90 -2.19 10.78
C PHE A 216 13.39 -1.86 10.85
N SER A 217 13.92 -1.13 9.88
CA SER A 217 15.38 -0.99 9.70
C SER A 217 15.92 0.40 9.97
N LEU A 218 15.09 1.44 9.87
CA LEU A 218 15.52 2.83 10.00
C LEU A 218 14.81 3.48 11.18
N ARG A 219 15.52 4.34 11.92
CA ARG A 219 15.01 5.12 13.05
C ARG A 219 14.38 6.41 12.58
N SER A 220 15.04 7.14 11.69
CA SER A 220 14.56 8.44 11.18
C SER A 220 13.35 8.30 10.26
N ASN A 221 12.27 9.02 10.55
CA ASN A 221 11.08 9.09 9.68
C ASN A 221 11.40 9.69 8.31
N PHE A 222 12.38 10.60 8.22
CA PHE A 222 12.83 11.13 6.95
C PHE A 222 13.47 10.05 6.09
N LEU A 223 14.38 9.23 6.66
CA LEU A 223 15.02 8.15 5.92
C LEU A 223 14.03 7.04 5.54
N ARG A 224 13.02 6.77 6.37
CA ARG A 224 11.90 5.90 6.02
C ARG A 224 11.13 6.40 4.80
N ALA A 225 10.81 7.69 4.77
CA ALA A 225 10.13 8.31 3.64
C ALA A 225 11.01 8.29 2.38
N THR A 226 12.32 8.56 2.51
CA THR A 226 13.27 8.47 1.39
C THR A 226 13.35 7.06 0.81
N LEU A 227 13.42 6.03 1.66
CA LEU A 227 13.42 4.64 1.20
C LEU A 227 12.08 4.26 0.55
N PHE A 228 10.96 4.71 1.11
CA PHE A 228 9.65 4.49 0.53
C PHE A 228 9.55 5.12 -0.87
N VAL A 229 9.88 6.41 -1.00
CA VAL A 229 9.78 7.15 -2.26
C VAL A 229 10.76 6.64 -3.31
N SER A 230 11.94 6.13 -2.93
CA SER A 230 12.92 5.57 -3.87
C SER A 230 12.41 4.32 -4.61
N GLY A 231 11.36 3.65 -4.10
CA GLY A 231 10.71 2.54 -4.79
C GLY A 231 10.13 2.94 -6.15
N ILE A 232 9.65 4.18 -6.30
CA ILE A 232 9.09 4.69 -7.56
C ILE A 232 10.16 4.76 -8.66
N PRO A 233 11.25 5.55 -8.52
CA PRO A 233 12.26 5.64 -9.56
C PRO A 233 12.95 4.30 -9.84
N ILE A 234 13.12 3.43 -8.84
CA ILE A 234 13.66 2.07 -9.06
C ILE A 234 12.72 1.27 -9.96
N ALA A 235 11.43 1.20 -9.63
CA ALA A 235 10.46 0.46 -10.43
C ALA A 235 10.39 0.98 -11.86
N VAL A 236 10.39 2.31 -12.06
CA VAL A 236 10.37 2.92 -13.38
C VAL A 236 11.65 2.58 -14.16
N ALA A 237 12.83 2.72 -13.54
CA ALA A 237 14.12 2.42 -14.17
C ALA A 237 14.21 0.95 -14.61
N VAL A 238 13.80 0.02 -13.73
CA VAL A 238 13.80 -1.40 -14.05
C VAL A 238 12.77 -1.74 -15.12
N ASN A 239 11.63 -1.04 -15.15
CA ASN A 239 10.64 -1.23 -16.20
C ASN A 239 11.11 -0.69 -17.57
N ILE A 240 11.86 0.41 -17.60
CA ILE A 240 12.55 0.89 -18.82
C ILE A 240 13.54 -0.18 -19.31
N LEU A 241 14.36 -0.71 -18.40
CA LEU A 241 15.28 -1.80 -18.71
C LEU A 241 14.55 -3.03 -19.24
N ARG A 242 13.39 -3.39 -18.67
CA ARG A 242 12.55 -4.48 -19.14
C ARG A 242 12.16 -4.32 -20.60
N VAL A 243 11.55 -3.19 -20.94
CA VAL A 243 11.07 -2.92 -22.31
C VAL A 243 12.25 -2.88 -23.28
N PHE A 244 13.37 -2.27 -22.87
CA PHE A 244 14.60 -2.30 -23.66
C PHE A 244 15.10 -3.73 -23.94
N VAL A 245 15.18 -4.59 -22.91
CA VAL A 245 15.59 -5.99 -23.06
C VAL A 245 14.65 -6.76 -23.99
N LEU A 246 13.33 -6.56 -23.88
CA LEU A 246 12.34 -7.16 -24.78
C LEU A 246 12.62 -6.79 -26.25
N VAL A 247 12.85 -5.51 -26.53
CA VAL A 247 13.14 -4.99 -27.88
C VAL A 247 14.46 -5.56 -28.42
N VAL A 248 15.51 -5.57 -27.62
CA VAL A 248 16.84 -6.07 -28.01
C VAL A 248 16.79 -7.57 -28.30
N VAL A 249 16.19 -8.35 -27.40
CA VAL A 249 16.08 -9.81 -27.57
C VAL A 249 15.26 -10.15 -28.79
N PHE A 250 14.13 -9.47 -29.02
CA PHE A 250 13.34 -9.72 -30.21
C PHE A 250 14.10 -9.40 -31.50
N HIS A 251 14.84 -8.29 -31.55
CA HIS A 251 15.56 -7.90 -32.75
C HIS A 251 16.70 -8.88 -33.11
N TYR A 252 17.54 -9.22 -32.14
CA TYR A 252 18.74 -10.04 -32.40
C TYR A 252 18.47 -11.54 -32.35
N LEU A 253 17.63 -12.01 -31.42
CA LEU A 253 17.39 -13.44 -31.20
C LEU A 253 16.09 -13.93 -31.86
N ASN A 254 15.21 -13.03 -32.32
CA ASN A 254 13.87 -13.38 -32.83
C ASN A 254 13.02 -14.16 -31.82
N ILE A 255 13.26 -13.95 -30.53
CA ILE A 255 12.49 -14.58 -29.45
C ILE A 255 11.51 -13.55 -28.93
N ASP A 256 10.23 -13.87 -28.97
CA ASP A 256 9.21 -13.08 -28.32
C ASP A 256 9.15 -13.43 -26.82
N LEU A 257 9.66 -12.52 -25.99
CA LEU A 257 9.62 -12.61 -24.54
C LEU A 257 8.44 -11.81 -23.94
N ALA A 258 7.60 -11.19 -24.77
CA ALA A 258 6.50 -10.36 -24.30
C ALA A 258 5.34 -11.20 -23.75
N GLU A 259 5.24 -12.49 -24.11
CA GLU A 259 4.16 -13.37 -23.69
C GLU A 259 4.64 -14.65 -22.97
N GLY A 260 3.69 -15.31 -22.30
CA GLY A 260 3.89 -16.64 -21.71
C GLY A 260 4.83 -16.69 -20.50
N THR A 261 5.43 -17.86 -20.30
CA THR A 261 6.31 -18.15 -19.16
C THR A 261 7.58 -17.30 -19.17
N ALA A 262 8.10 -17.00 -20.37
CA ALA A 262 9.30 -16.20 -20.53
C ALA A 262 9.11 -14.76 -20.04
N HIS A 263 7.95 -14.16 -20.29
CA HIS A 263 7.57 -12.85 -19.74
C HIS A 263 7.57 -12.83 -18.21
N THR A 264 7.06 -13.91 -17.60
CA THR A 264 6.97 -14.07 -16.14
C THR A 264 8.35 -14.24 -15.52
N VAL A 265 9.21 -15.07 -16.12
CA VAL A 265 10.60 -15.29 -15.67
C VAL A 265 11.42 -14.01 -15.78
N LEU A 266 11.29 -13.27 -16.89
CA LEU A 266 11.96 -11.98 -17.05
C LEU A 266 11.47 -10.97 -16.00
N GLY A 267 10.16 -10.93 -15.75
CA GLY A 267 9.57 -10.11 -14.69
C GLY A 267 10.15 -10.44 -13.31
N LEU A 268 10.26 -11.72 -12.97
CA LEU A 268 10.85 -12.17 -11.70
C LEU A 268 12.33 -11.82 -11.60
N ALA A 269 13.11 -12.04 -12.65
CA ALA A 269 14.54 -11.71 -12.66
C ALA A 269 14.77 -10.21 -12.43
N LEU A 270 14.01 -9.37 -13.12
CA LEU A 270 14.08 -7.91 -12.95
C LEU A 270 13.56 -7.44 -11.59
N PHE A 271 12.56 -8.13 -11.02
CA PHE A 271 12.14 -7.88 -9.64
C PHE A 271 13.26 -8.17 -8.64
N VAL A 272 14.02 -9.26 -8.81
CA VAL A 272 15.20 -9.56 -7.97
C VAL A 272 16.27 -8.48 -8.09
N VAL A 273 16.52 -7.97 -9.30
CA VAL A 273 17.42 -6.82 -9.52
C VAL A 273 16.90 -5.58 -8.79
N SER A 274 15.61 -5.27 -8.92
CA SER A 274 14.96 -4.15 -8.22
C SER A 274 15.14 -4.28 -6.70
N PHE A 275 14.90 -5.46 -6.16
CA PHE A 275 15.06 -5.78 -4.75
C PHE A 275 16.50 -5.59 -4.28
N GLY A 276 17.48 -6.04 -5.07
CA GLY A 276 18.91 -5.83 -4.81
C GLY A 276 19.27 -4.34 -4.74
N LEU A 277 18.87 -3.54 -5.75
CA LEU A 277 19.06 -2.08 -5.71
C LEU A 277 18.40 -1.45 -4.49
N PHE A 278 17.18 -1.89 -4.18
CA PHE A 278 16.42 -1.39 -3.04
C PHE A 278 17.13 -1.64 -1.71
N LEU A 279 17.72 -2.83 -1.53
CA LEU A 279 18.54 -3.18 -0.37
C LEU A 279 19.85 -2.37 -0.30
N LEU A 280 20.47 -2.07 -1.44
CA LEU A 280 21.66 -1.22 -1.49
C LEU A 280 21.35 0.21 -1.02
N ILE A 281 20.25 0.80 -1.49
CA ILE A 281 19.79 2.12 -1.01
C ILE A 281 19.51 2.07 0.49
N ARG A 282 18.78 1.06 0.96
CA ARG A 282 18.54 0.87 2.40
C ARG A 282 19.86 0.83 3.18
N LYS A 283 20.85 0.06 2.72
CA LYS A 283 22.15 -0.05 3.38
C LYS A 283 22.86 1.31 3.42
N GLY A 284 22.87 2.06 2.31
CA GLY A 284 23.40 3.42 2.26
C GLY A 284 22.72 4.35 3.27
N LEU A 285 21.38 4.38 3.28
CA LEU A 285 20.61 5.20 4.24
C LEU A 285 20.88 4.79 5.69
N SER A 286 21.07 3.50 5.97
CA SER A 286 21.37 3.02 7.33
C SER A 286 22.74 3.46 7.85
N LEU A 287 23.69 3.79 6.96
CA LEU A 287 24.97 4.37 7.36
C LEU A 287 24.81 5.82 7.81
N CYS A 288 23.86 6.55 7.23
CA CYS A 288 23.50 7.91 7.61
C CYS A 288 22.55 8.00 8.82
N ASP A 289 21.96 6.88 9.24
CA ASP A 289 21.05 6.76 10.39
C ASP A 289 21.79 6.43 11.71
N ARG A 290 23.13 6.41 11.68
CA ARG A 290 24.01 6.27 12.85
C ARG A 290 24.25 7.61 13.51
#